data_AF-T1RJG0-F1
#
_entry.id   AF-T1RJG0-F1
#
_cell.length_a   1.000
_cell.length_b   1.000
_cell.length_c   1.000
_cell.angle_alpha   90.00
_cell.angle_beta   90.00
_cell.angle_gamma   90.00
#
_symmetry.space_group_name_H-M   'P 1'
#
loop_
_entity.id
_entity.type
_entity.pdbx_description
1 polymer ?
#
loop_
_entity_poly.entity_id
_entity_poly.type
_entity_poly.pdbx_seq_one_letter_code
_entity_poly.pdbx_strand_id
1 'polypeptide(L)' 'MAKQKGSRIIIHLECTTCRTNTDKRSEGVSRYTTVKNRRNTPTRLEIKKFCPHCNSHTVHKETK' A
#
# COMPACT_ATOMS: atom_id res chain seq x y z
N MET A 1 0.59 13.19 -29.80
CA MET A 1 1.70 12.33 -29.30
C MET A 1 1.28 11.74 -27.95
N ALA A 2 1.14 10.41 -27.85
CA ALA A 2 0.76 9.77 -26.58
C ALA A 2 1.94 9.84 -25.59
N LYS A 3 1.75 10.53 -24.46
CA LYS A 3 2.75 10.69 -23.41
C LYS A 3 3.09 9.32 -22.82
N GLN A 4 4.24 8.76 -23.18
CA GLN A 4 4.70 7.47 -22.64
C GLN A 4 4.69 7.52 -21.11
N LYS A 5 3.87 6.70 -20.47
CA LYS A 5 3.92 6.43 -19.01
C LYS A 5 5.16 5.58 -18.70
N GLY A 6 6.35 6.09 -18.99
CA GLY A 6 7.59 5.29 -19.00
C GLY A 6 8.20 5.01 -17.63
N SER A 7 7.80 5.74 -16.57
CA SER A 7 8.44 5.65 -15.25
C SER A 7 7.49 5.53 -14.04
N ARG A 8 6.20 5.87 -14.21
CA ARG A 8 5.20 5.75 -13.15
C ARG A 8 4.50 4.40 -13.24
N ILE A 9 4.63 3.60 -12.20
CA ILE A 9 3.98 2.29 -12.06
C ILE A 9 2.87 2.38 -11.02
N ILE A 10 1.79 1.64 -11.24
CA ILE A 10 0.75 1.43 -10.23
C ILE A 10 1.29 0.39 -9.25
N ILE A 11 1.16 0.67 -7.96
CA ILE A 11 1.56 -0.21 -6.88
C ILE A 11 0.41 -0.36 -5.88
N HIS A 12 0.41 -1.48 -5.19
CA HIS A 12 -0.52 -1.76 -4.10
C HIS A 12 0.21 -1.74 -2.77
N LEU A 13 -0.32 -1.00 -1.79
CA LEU A 13 0.16 -0.99 -0.42
C LEU A 13 -0.79 -1.81 0.43
N GLU A 14 -0.28 -2.90 1.00
CA GLU A 14 -1.04 -3.80 1.86
C GLU A 14 -0.70 -3.55 3.33
N CYS A 15 -1.72 -3.55 4.19
CA CYS A 15 -1.52 -3.44 5.63
C CYS A 15 -0.81 -4.67 6.21
N THR A 16 0.26 -4.45 6.97
CA THR A 16 1.05 -5.53 7.60
C THR A 16 0.36 -6.15 8.81
N THR A 17 -0.34 -5.34 9.60
CA THR A 17 -0.99 -5.79 10.84
C THR A 17 -2.33 -6.44 10.58
N CYS A 18 -3.00 -6.11 9.47
CA CYS A 18 -4.32 -6.65 9.13
C CYS A 18 -4.26 -8.15 8.76
N ARG A 19 -3.11 -8.85 8.77
CA ARG A 19 -3.02 -10.32 8.73
C ARG A 19 -2.77 -10.99 10.08
N THR A 20 -2.02 -10.33 10.96
CA THR A 20 -1.59 -10.89 12.26
C THR A 20 -2.50 -10.51 13.41
N ASN A 21 -3.23 -9.41 13.30
CA ASN A 21 -4.13 -8.94 14.35
C ASN A 21 -5.40 -9.80 14.38
N THR A 22 -5.70 -10.45 15.51
CA THR A 22 -6.95 -11.20 15.72
C THR A 22 -8.12 -10.30 16.12
N ASP A 23 -7.83 -9.11 16.68
CA ASP A 23 -8.81 -8.12 17.15
C ASP A 23 -9.10 -7.08 16.06
N LYS A 24 -9.49 -7.54 14.86
CA LYS A 24 -9.90 -6.65 13.77
C LYS A 24 -11.38 -6.31 13.88
N ARG A 25 -11.71 -5.05 13.57
CA ARG A 25 -13.10 -4.56 13.47
C ARG A 25 -13.89 -5.26 12.37
N SER A 26 -13.23 -5.64 11.29
CA SER A 26 -13.84 -6.34 10.16
C SER A 26 -12.84 -7.26 9.50
N GLU A 27 -13.35 -8.39 8.99
CA GLU A 27 -12.53 -9.38 8.29
C GLU A 27 -11.97 -8.81 6.98
N GLY A 28 -10.75 -9.23 6.62
CA GLY A 28 -10.07 -8.78 5.41
C GLY A 28 -8.81 -7.95 5.63
N VAL A 29 -8.22 -7.50 4.51
CA VAL A 29 -6.93 -6.81 4.46
C VAL A 29 -7.08 -5.49 3.70
N SER A 30 -6.68 -4.38 4.33
CA SER A 30 -6.69 -3.07 3.68
C SER A 30 -5.60 -2.99 2.61
N ARG A 31 -6.00 -2.56 1.41
CA ARG A 31 -5.13 -2.33 0.27
C ARG A 31 -5.36 -0.94 -0.32
N TYR A 32 -4.28 -0.21 -0.53
CA TYR A 32 -4.29 1.08 -1.22
C TYR A 32 -3.65 0.96 -2.59
N THR A 33 -4.28 1.53 -3.60
CA THR A 33 -3.70 1.65 -4.94
C THR A 33 -3.08 3.03 -5.08
N THR A 34 -1.78 3.09 -5.36
CA THR A 34 -1.06 4.35 -5.56
C THR A 34 -0.14 4.24 -6.76
N VAL A 35 0.44 5.37 -7.18
CA VAL A 35 1.43 5.39 -8.25
C VAL A 35 2.77 5.80 -7.67
N LYS A 36 3.84 5.08 -8.02
CA LYS A 36 5.21 5.48 -7.69
C LYS A 36 6.05 5.63 -8.94
N ASN A 37 7.07 6.49 -8.87
CA ASN A 37 8.05 6.63 -9.94
C ASN A 37 9.21 5.66 -9.67
N ARG A 38 9.35 4.61 -10.50
CA ARG A 38 10.38 3.57 -10.34
C ARG A 38 11.81 4.12 -10.40
N ARG A 39 12.03 5.26 -11.08
CA ARG A 39 13.37 5.89 -11.17
C ARG A 39 13.76 6.63 -9.90
N ASN A 40 12.81 7.31 -9.26
CA ASN A 40 13.09 8.13 -8.07
C ASN A 40 13.05 7.29 -6.79
N THR A 41 12.14 6.31 -6.73
CA THR A 41 11.94 5.44 -5.57
C THR A 41 12.03 3.97 -6.02
N PRO A 42 13.26 3.43 -6.16
CA PRO A 42 13.47 2.06 -6.58
C PRO A 42 13.14 1.04 -5.48
N THR A 43 13.22 1.43 -4.22
CA THR A 43 12.93 0.59 -3.06
C THR A 43 11.43 0.35 -2.88
N ARG A 44 11.09 -0.68 -2.08
CA ARG A 44 9.70 -0.93 -1.68
C ARG A 44 9.21 0.19 -0.77
N LEU A 45 8.02 0.71 -1.05
CA LEU A 45 7.43 1.79 -0.30
C LEU A 45 6.81 1.27 1.00
N GLU A 46 7.10 1.93 2.12
CA GLU A 46 6.43 1.68 3.40
C GLU A 46 5.84 3.00 3.92
N ILE A 47 4.52 3.06 4.09
CA ILE A 47 3.83 4.28 4.52
C ILE A 47 2.85 3.96 5.65
N LYS A 48 2.80 4.83 6.66
CA LYS A 48 1.75 4.80 7.67
C LYS A 48 0.44 5.36 7.09
N LYS A 49 -0.55 4.48 6.94
CA LYS A 49 -1.91 4.81 6.48
C LYS A 49 -2.93 4.21 7.44
N PHE A 50 -4.13 4.75 7.44
CA PHE A 50 -5.23 4.24 8.25
C PHE A 50 -5.68 2.86 7.71
N CYS A 51 -5.71 1.78 8.49
CA CYS A 51 -6.38 0.53 8.08
C CYS A 51 -7.82 0.57 8.62
N PRO A 52 -8.87 0.59 7.77
CA PRO A 52 -10.27 0.57 8.24
C PRO A 52 -10.61 -0.70 9.03
N HIS A 53 -9.93 -1.83 8.75
CA HIS A 53 -10.11 -3.09 9.48
C HIS A 53 -9.51 -3.07 10.88
N CYS A 54 -8.38 -2.39 11.10
CA CYS A 54 -7.76 -2.23 12.43
C CYS A 54 -8.18 -0.94 13.15
N ASN A 55 -9.00 -0.09 12.51
CA ASN A 55 -9.42 1.22 13.00
C ASN A 55 -8.28 2.11 13.52
N SER A 56 -7.09 1.99 12.94
CA SER A 56 -5.86 2.63 13.42
C SER A 56 -4.89 2.89 12.29
N HIS A 57 -3.92 3.80 12.51
CA HIS A 57 -2.84 4.05 11.56
C HIS A 57 -1.76 2.97 11.69
N THR A 58 -1.61 2.20 10.63
CA THR A 58 -0.71 1.04 10.57
C THR A 58 0.25 1.17 9.40
N VAL A 59 1.35 0.40 9.44
CA VAL A 59 2.33 0.39 8.36
C VAL A 59 1.79 -0.44 7.20
N HIS A 60 1.65 0.21 6.05
CA HIS A 60 1.30 -0.43 4.80
C HIS A 60 2.57 -0.57 3.95
N LYS A 61 2.84 -1.78 3.48
CA LYS A 61 4.01 -2.11 2.67
C LYS A 61 3.60 -2.39 1.25
N GLU A 62 4.46 -2.02 0.31
CA GLU A 62 4.27 -2.34 -1.09
C GLU A 62 4.31 -3.85 -1.33
N THR A 63 3.21 -4.35 -1.90
CA THR A 63 3.06 -5.72 -2.38
C THR A 63 3.21 -5.73 -3.90
N LYS A 64 3.85 -6.78 -4.41
CA LYS A 64 4.09 -6.99 -5.84
C LYS A 64 2.81 -7.34 -6.58
#